data_AF-A0A841HT53-F1
#
_entry.id   AF-A0A841HT53-F1
#
_cell.length_a   1.000
_cell.length_b   1.000
_cell.length_c   1.000
_cell.angle_alpha   90.00
_cell.angle_beta   90.00
_cell.angle_gamma   90.00
#
_symmetry.space_group_name_H-M   'P 1'
#
loop_
_entity.id
_entity.type
_entity.pdbx_description
1 polymer ?
#
loop_
_entity_poly.entity_id
_entity_poly.type
_entity_poly.pdbx_seq_one_letter_code
_entity_poly.pdbx_strand_id
1 'polypeptide(L)' 'MSNNISPEVKVNAIAANLKALHALLTVAAARSAEGHQLIESGECNGAIGTVLEVDAILDDAKALYGAAIALHRLRSM' A
#
# COMPACT_ATOMS: atom_id res chain seq x y z
N MET A 1 15.59 -0.91 28.45
CA MET A 1 16.59 -0.92 27.35
C MET A 1 16.13 0.08 26.32
N SER A 2 16.82 1.22 26.20
CA SER A 2 16.51 2.20 25.15
C SER A 2 17.00 1.65 23.82
N ASN A 3 16.11 1.08 23.02
CA ASN A 3 16.39 0.74 21.63
C ASN A 3 16.48 2.05 20.84
N ASN A 4 17.63 2.73 20.92
CA ASN A 4 17.94 3.83 20.02
C ASN A 4 18.23 3.25 18.64
N ILE A 5 17.15 2.94 17.91
CA ILE A 5 17.21 2.63 16.48
C ILE A 5 17.90 3.81 15.79
N SER A 6 18.99 3.54 15.06
CA SER A 6 19.79 4.60 14.45
C SER A 6 18.96 5.40 13.45
N PRO A 7 19.27 6.70 13.24
CA PRO A 7 18.58 7.53 12.25
C PRO A 7 18.60 6.91 10.84
N GLU A 8 19.68 6.23 10.47
CA GLU A 8 19.83 5.52 9.21
C GLU A 8 18.86 4.34 9.09
N VAL A 9 18.72 3.54 10.16
CA VAL A 9 17.75 2.43 10.18
C VAL A 9 16.33 2.97 10.04
N LYS A 10 15.99 4.11 10.66
CA LYS A 10 14.67 4.75 10.48
C LYS A 10 14.46 5.22 9.04
N VAL A 11 15.46 5.83 8.39
CA VAL A 11 15.38 6.26 6.98
C VAL A 11 15.17 5.07 6.05
N ASN A 12 15.94 3.99 6.24
CA ASN A 12 15.82 2.78 5.43
C ASN A 12 14.45 2.11 5.63
N ALA A 13 13.93 2.09 6.85
CA ALA A 13 12.58 1.57 7.13
C ALA A 13 11.48 2.43 6.48
N ILE A 14 11.61 3.76 6.49
CA ILE A 14 10.68 4.66 5.76
C ILE A 14 10.74 4.35 4.26
N ALA A 15 11.94 4.29 3.68
CA ALA A 15 12.12 4.01 2.25
C ALA A 15 11.53 2.65 1.85
N ALA A 16 11.72 1.62 2.69
CA ALA A 16 11.14 0.29 2.46
C ALA A 16 9.60 0.31 2.49
N ASN A 17 9.00 0.98 3.47
CA ASN A 17 7.54 1.13 3.54
C ASN A 17 6.99 1.89 2.33
N LEU A 18 7.64 2.97 1.90
CA LEU A 18 7.22 3.74 0.73
C LEU A 18 7.36 2.93 -0.58
N LYS A 19 8.43 2.13 -0.71
CA LYS A 19 8.62 1.24 -1.87
C LYS A 19 7.53 0.18 -1.93
N ALA A 20 7.23 -0.47 -0.80
CA ALA A 20 6.17 -1.47 -0.71
C ALA A 20 4.78 -0.84 -0.96
N LEU A 21 4.51 0.34 -0.40
CA LEU A 21 3.29 1.10 -0.63
C LEU A 21 3.09 1.40 -2.12
N HIS A 22 4.13 1.90 -2.79
CA HIS A 22 4.08 2.18 -4.22
C HIS A 22 3.76 0.92 -5.04
N ALA A 23 4.41 -0.20 -4.72
CA ALA A 23 4.17 -1.46 -5.40
C ALA A 23 2.71 -1.94 -5.23
N LEU A 24 2.18 -1.93 -4.00
CA LEU A 24 0.80 -2.32 -3.74
C LEU A 24 -0.21 -1.41 -4.44
N LEU A 25 -0.02 -0.09 -4.38
CA LEU A 25 -0.91 0.85 -5.08
C LEU A 25 -0.88 0.68 -6.60
N THR A 26 0.27 0.29 -7.16
CA THR A 26 0.40 -0.02 -8.58
C THR A 26 -0.43 -1.26 -8.96
N VAL A 27 -0.38 -2.30 -8.12
CA VAL A 27 -1.20 -3.51 -8.31
C VAL A 27 -2.69 -3.18 -8.14
N ALA A 28 -3.07 -2.41 -7.12
CA ALA A 28 -4.44 -1.98 -6.90
C ALA A 28 -4.98 -1.18 -8.09
N ALA A 29 -4.18 -0.27 -8.66
CA ALA A 29 -4.56 0.50 -9.83
C ALA A 29 -4.78 -0.40 -11.06
N ALA A 30 -3.90 -1.39 -11.29
CA ALA A 30 -4.05 -2.34 -12.38
C ALA A 30 -5.32 -3.19 -12.24
N ARG A 31 -5.61 -3.70 -11.04
CA ARG A 31 -6.83 -4.46 -10.74
C ARG A 31 -8.09 -3.62 -10.88
N SER A 32 -8.06 -2.37 -10.40
CA SER A 32 -9.16 -1.43 -10.60
C SER A 32 -9.41 -1.15 -12.08
N ALA A 33 -8.37 -1.03 -12.90
CA ALA A 33 -8.50 -0.82 -14.33
C ALA A 33 -9.09 -2.05 -15.03
N GLU A 34 -8.64 -3.26 -14.67
CA GLU A 34 -9.19 -4.52 -15.17
C GLU A 34 -10.68 -4.68 -14.81
N GLY A 35 -11.04 -4.43 -13.53
CA GLY A 35 -12.44 -4.46 -13.10
C GLY A 35 -13.32 -3.45 -13.84
N HIS A 36 -12.77 -2.26 -14.14
CA HIS A 36 -13.47 -1.25 -14.95
C HIS A 36 -13.72 -1.73 -16.39
N GLN A 37 -12.72 -2.34 -17.04
CA GLN A 37 -12.88 -2.89 -18.39
C GLN A 37 -13.90 -4.03 -18.45
N LEU A 38 -13.93 -4.89 -17.41
CA LEU A 38 -14.91 -5.97 -17.31
C LEU A 38 -16.34 -5.44 -17.20
N ILE A 39 -16.58 -4.40 -16.39
CA ILE A 39 -17.93 -3.83 -16.28
C ILE A 39 -18.38 -3.13 -17.56
N GLU A 40 -17.47 -2.46 -18.28
CA GLU A 40 -17.76 -1.88 -19.61
C GLU A 40 -18.11 -2.95 -20.65
N SER A 41 -17.56 -4.16 -20.49
CA SER A 41 -17.83 -5.32 -21.35
C SER A 41 -19.08 -6.11 -20.93
N GLY A 42 -19.79 -5.68 -19.87
CA GLY A 42 -20.98 -6.34 -19.33
C GLY A 42 -20.69 -7.51 -18.37
N GLU A 43 -19.43 -7.78 -18.05
CA GLU A 43 -18.99 -8.88 -17.19
C GLU A 43 -19.02 -8.49 -15.70
N CYS A 44 -20.22 -8.21 -15.17
CA CYS A 44 -20.39 -7.69 -13.80
C CYS A 44 -19.74 -8.57 -12.72
N ASN A 45 -19.94 -9.90 -12.78
CA ASN A 45 -19.36 -10.81 -11.80
C ASN A 45 -17.82 -10.81 -11.86
N GLY A 46 -17.24 -10.71 -13.06
CA GLY A 46 -15.80 -10.57 -13.25
C GLY A 46 -15.30 -9.27 -12.64
N ALA A 47 -15.95 -8.15 -12.95
CA ALA A 47 -15.60 -6.84 -12.40
C ALA A 47 -15.60 -6.81 -10.87
N ILE A 48 -16.66 -7.32 -10.23
CA ILE A 48 -16.75 -7.39 -8.77
C ILE A 48 -15.69 -8.34 -8.21
N GLY A 49 -15.50 -9.52 -8.81
CA GLY A 49 -14.47 -10.48 -8.40
C GLY A 49 -13.07 -9.86 -8.40
N THR A 50 -12.72 -9.13 -9.46
CA THR A 50 -11.43 -8.45 -9.59
C THR A 50 -11.24 -7.34 -8.56
N VAL A 51 -12.28 -6.55 -8.26
CA VAL A 51 -12.18 -5.44 -7.30
C VAL A 51 -12.18 -5.93 -5.84
N LEU A 52 -12.73 -7.11 -5.53
CA LEU A 52 -12.63 -7.68 -4.19
C LEU A 52 -11.19 -7.95 -3.77
N GLU A 53 -10.28 -8.26 -4.71
CA GLU A 53 -8.85 -8.41 -4.43
C GLU A 53 -8.19 -7.08 -4.02
N VAL A 54 -8.77 -5.94 -4.44
CA VAL A 54 -8.23 -4.61 -4.15
C VAL A 54 -8.37 -4.25 -2.66
N ASP A 55 -9.41 -4.74 -1.99
CA ASP A 55 -9.70 -4.41 -0.59
C ASP A 55 -8.52 -4.77 0.33
N ALA A 56 -8.04 -6.01 0.23
CA ALA A 56 -6.87 -6.47 0.99
C ALA A 56 -5.60 -5.67 0.67
N ILE A 57 -5.40 -5.31 -0.61
CA ILE A 57 -4.25 -4.51 -1.04
C ILE A 57 -4.30 -3.10 -0.43
N LEU A 58 -5.49 -2.51 -0.33
CA LEU A 58 -5.68 -1.18 0.26
C LEU A 58 -5.44 -1.17 1.77
N ASP A 59 -5.84 -2.23 2.48
CA ASP A 59 -5.56 -2.38 3.91
C ASP A 59 -4.05 -2.45 4.18
N ASP A 60 -3.32 -3.27 3.42
CA ASP A 60 -1.86 -3.36 3.52
C ASP A 60 -1.18 -2.03 3.13
N ALA A 61 -1.64 -1.38 2.06
CA ALA A 61 -1.15 -0.06 1.65
C ALA A 61 -1.35 0.98 2.76
N LYS A 62 -2.52 0.99 3.40
CA LYS A 62 -2.83 1.92 4.50
C LYS A 62 -1.93 1.66 5.71
N ALA A 63 -1.65 0.40 6.03
CA ALA A 63 -0.72 0.03 7.10
C ALA A 63 0.70 0.53 6.82
N LEU A 64 1.22 0.34 5.60
CA LEU A 64 2.55 0.80 5.18
C LEU A 64 2.66 2.33 5.20
N TYR A 65 1.62 3.03 4.73
CA TYR A 65 1.52 4.48 4.84
C TYR A 65 1.59 4.94 6.31
N GLY A 66 0.78 4.33 7.18
CA GLY A 66 0.77 4.64 8.61
C GLY A 66 2.15 4.42 9.26
N ALA A 67 2.81 3.31 8.93
CA ALA A 67 4.15 2.98 9.41
C ALA A 67 5.20 4.02 8.96
N ALA A 68 5.17 4.43 7.69
CA ALA A 68 6.08 5.45 7.17
C ALA A 68 5.92 6.80 7.90
N ILE A 69 4.68 7.22 8.15
CA ILE A 69 4.38 8.46 8.89
C ILE A 69 4.82 8.36 10.35
N ALA A 70 4.54 7.24 11.03
CA ALA A 70 4.96 7.02 12.41
C ALA A 70 6.49 7.06 12.55
N LEU A 71 7.21 6.36 11.67
CA LEU A 71 8.67 6.37 11.65
C LEU A 71 9.24 7.77 11.38
N HIS A 72 8.62 8.53 10.48
CA HIS A 72 9.02 9.92 10.24
C HIS A 72 8.87 10.79 11.50
N ARG A 73 7.72 10.70 12.18
CA ARG A 73 7.46 11.45 13.43
C ARG A 73 8.47 11.09 14.53
N LEU A 74 8.77 9.80 14.69
CA LEU A 74 9.79 9.31 15.63
C LEU A 74 11.22 9.72 15.26
N ARG A 75 11.46 10.18 14.04
CA ARG A 75 12.76 10.69 13.58
C ARG A 75 12.87 12.21 13.75
N SER A 76 11.76 12.93 13.63
CA SER A 76 11.70 14.40 13.71
C SER A 76 11.54 14.96 15.13
N MET A 77 11.22 14.11 16.10
CA MET A 77 11.25 14.40 17.53
C MET A 77 12.64 14.17 18.09
#